data_AF-A0A0R3PUC3-F1
#
_entry.id   AF-A0A0R3PUC3-F1
#
_cell.length_a   1.000
_cell.length_b   1.000
_cell.length_c   1.000
_cell.angle_alpha   90.00
_cell.angle_beta   90.00
_cell.angle_gamma   90.00
#
_symmetry.space_group_name_H-M   'P 1'
#
loop_
_entity.id
_entity.type
_entity.pdbx_description
1 polymer ?
#
loop_
_entity_poly.entity_id
_entity_poly.type
_entity_poly.pdbx_seq_one_letter_code
_entity_poly.pdbx_strand_id
1 'polypeptide(L)'
;MDSDEEATSQTVTEDAHLIRPWVDQFQAMSRRCQRTALLHLISTCGLQHVRHVRQLIEPHFQKDFLACLPMELAIQIVANLPMNDIVRAARVSRFWRGICEDDRMWRLKCEREGLEALPIPSERVSGAWEQTAMGNGVTIVDHYKGVELEQHRKTRKQSYGRCNKQKFWV
;
A
#
# COMPACT_ATOMS: atom_id res chain seq x y z
N MET A 1 -11.41 41.74 23.67
CA MET A 1 -11.17 40.74 22.62
C MET A 1 -10.71 41.53 21.40
N ASP A 2 -9.68 41.07 20.71
CA ASP A 2 -9.01 41.72 19.54
C ASP A 2 -7.89 42.73 19.83
N SER A 3 -6.82 42.33 20.55
CA SER A 3 -5.52 43.04 20.46
C SER A 3 -4.27 42.17 20.56
N ASP A 4 -4.37 40.85 20.79
CA ASP A 4 -3.19 39.99 21.03
C ASP A 4 -2.78 39.10 19.83
N GLU A 5 -3.46 39.17 18.68
CA GLU A 5 -3.26 38.22 17.58
C GLU A 5 -2.34 38.73 16.45
N GLU A 6 -1.96 40.01 16.46
CA GLU A 6 -1.15 40.63 15.39
C GLU A 6 0.37 40.68 15.69
N ALA A 7 0.77 40.44 16.95
CA ALA A 7 2.17 40.49 17.39
C ALA A 7 2.98 39.22 17.06
N THR A 8 2.34 38.10 16.74
CA THR A 8 3.01 36.82 16.44
C THR A 8 3.54 36.74 15.01
N SER A 9 3.07 37.58 14.09
CA SER A 9 3.53 37.57 12.69
C SER A 9 4.72 38.50 12.42
N GLN A 10 4.92 39.54 13.23
CA GLN A 10 6.00 40.52 13.03
C GLN A 10 7.35 40.04 13.59
N THR A 11 7.35 39.29 14.70
CA THR A 11 8.57 38.81 15.37
C THR A 11 9.32 37.73 14.58
N VAL A 12 8.61 36.92 13.79
CA VAL A 12 9.21 35.84 12.97
C VAL A 12 10.11 36.41 11.86
N THR A 13 9.79 37.58 11.32
CA THR A 13 10.59 38.29 10.32
C THR A 13 11.80 39.02 10.92
N GLU A 14 11.70 39.48 12.16
CA GLU A 14 12.79 40.20 12.84
C GLU A 14 13.95 39.27 13.18
N ASP A 15 13.73 38.02 13.59
CA ASP A 15 14.88 37.15 13.90
C ASP A 15 15.60 36.62 12.64
N ALA A 16 14.94 36.66 11.48
CA ALA A 16 15.48 36.10 10.23
C ALA A 16 16.76 36.82 9.75
N HIS A 17 16.86 38.14 9.95
CA HIS A 17 18.04 38.91 9.54
C HIS A 17 19.26 38.63 10.43
N LEU A 18 19.06 38.19 11.68
CA LEU A 18 20.14 37.77 12.59
C LEU A 18 20.64 36.36 12.28
N ILE A 19 19.73 35.48 11.84
CA ILE A 19 20.04 34.09 11.52
C ILE A 19 20.78 33.97 10.18
N ARG A 20 20.43 34.80 9.18
CA ARG A 20 20.95 34.67 7.82
C ARG A 20 22.49 34.74 7.72
N PRO A 21 23.17 35.72 8.31
CA PRO A 21 24.63 35.82 8.24
C PRO A 21 25.34 34.61 8.90
N TRP A 22 24.78 34.11 9.99
CA TRP A 22 25.30 32.92 10.67
C TRP A 22 25.16 31.66 9.80
N VAL A 23 24.01 31.49 9.12
CA VAL A 23 23.79 30.39 8.18
C VAL A 23 24.76 30.48 7.00
N ASP A 24 24.96 31.67 6.43
CA ASP A 24 25.89 31.88 5.32
C ASP A 24 27.34 31.56 5.73
N GLN A 25 27.75 31.99 6.93
CA GLN A 25 29.04 31.64 7.51
C GLN A 25 29.18 30.13 7.71
N PHE A 26 28.17 29.46 8.25
CA PHE A 26 28.16 28.01 8.42
C PHE A 26 28.28 27.27 7.07
N GLN A 27 27.57 27.72 6.03
CA GLN A 27 27.63 27.15 4.69
C GLN A 27 29.01 27.32 4.03
N ALA A 28 29.71 28.43 4.31
CA ALA A 28 31.07 28.69 3.81
C ALA A 28 32.17 27.85 4.49
N MET A 29 31.89 27.23 5.65
CA MET A 29 32.85 26.38 6.37
C MET A 29 33.08 25.03 5.67
N SER A 30 34.26 24.43 5.89
CA SER A 30 34.55 23.06 5.41
C SER A 30 33.60 22.03 6.03
N ARG A 31 33.35 20.91 5.35
CA ARG A 31 32.44 19.83 5.81
C ARG A 31 32.80 19.31 7.22
N ARG A 32 34.10 19.23 7.53
CA ARG A 32 34.59 18.82 8.85
C ARG A 32 34.22 19.85 9.92
N CYS A 33 34.43 21.13 9.62
CA CYS A 33 34.10 22.23 10.52
C CYS A 33 32.58 22.36 10.74
N GLN A 34 31.77 22.20 9.69
CA GLN A 34 30.30 22.17 9.80
C GLN A 34 29.83 21.07 10.76
N ARG A 35 30.38 19.85 10.62
CA ARG A 35 30.05 18.73 11.51
C ARG A 35 30.39 19.02 12.97
N THR A 36 31.58 19.59 13.22
CA THR A 36 32.00 19.96 14.58
C THR A 36 31.16 21.10 15.15
N ALA A 37 30.83 22.12 14.35
CA ALA A 37 29.97 23.21 14.77
C ALA A 37 28.55 22.74 15.12
N LEU A 38 27.96 21.83 14.32
CA LEU A 38 26.67 21.21 14.64
C LEU A 38 26.72 20.41 15.94
N LEU A 39 27.79 19.64 16.16
CA LEU A 39 27.97 18.87 17.40
C LEU A 39 27.98 19.81 18.62
N HIS A 40 28.74 20.89 18.54
CA HIS A 40 28.80 21.89 19.61
C HIS A 40 27.45 22.59 19.81
N LEU A 41 26.77 22.98 18.73
CA LEU A 41 25.46 23.63 18.80
C LEU A 41 24.40 22.71 19.45
N ILE A 42 24.37 21.44 19.08
CA ILE A 42 23.46 20.46 19.71
C ILE A 42 23.81 20.26 21.19
N SER A 43 25.10 20.27 21.55
CA SER A 43 25.55 20.10 22.95
C SER A 43 25.19 21.27 23.86
N THR A 44 25.06 22.48 23.31
CA THR A 44 24.67 23.69 24.06
C THR A 44 23.16 23.94 24.06
N CYS A 45 22.39 23.24 23.21
CA CYS A 45 20.95 23.36 23.16
C CYS A 45 20.25 22.74 24.38
N GLY A 46 19.21 23.41 24.89
CA GLY A 46 18.31 22.83 25.88
C GLY A 46 17.47 21.66 25.32
N LEU A 47 16.94 20.82 26.24
CA LEU A 47 16.22 19.58 25.90
C LEU A 47 15.04 19.77 24.92
N GLN A 48 14.34 20.91 24.99
CA GLN A 48 13.21 21.21 24.09
C GLN A 48 13.68 21.40 22.64
N HIS A 49 14.76 22.14 22.43
CA HIS A 49 15.35 22.34 21.11
C HIS A 49 15.91 21.04 20.53
N VAL A 50 16.56 20.21 21.35
CA VAL A 50 17.05 18.89 20.91
C VAL A 50 15.89 17.96 20.51
N ARG A 51 14.79 17.95 21.26
CA ARG A 51 13.58 17.19 20.91
C ARG A 51 12.96 17.66 19.60
N HIS A 52 12.91 18.97 19.39
CA HIS A 52 12.42 19.57 18.15
C HIS A 52 13.31 19.18 16.95
N VAL A 53 14.63 19.34 17.07
CA VAL A 53 15.59 18.92 16.04
C VAL A 53 15.46 17.43 15.72
N ARG A 54 15.31 16.56 16.73
CA ARG A 54 15.07 15.14 16.51
C ARG A 54 13.80 14.89 15.69
N GLN A 55 12.69 15.54 16.02
CA GLN A 55 11.43 15.37 15.28
C GLN A 55 11.55 15.79 13.81
N LEU A 56 12.33 16.83 13.51
CA LEU A 56 12.58 17.27 12.15
C LEU A 56 13.51 16.34 11.38
N ILE A 57 14.54 15.81 12.04
CA ILE A 57 15.58 15.02 11.40
C ILE A 57 15.18 13.54 11.23
N GLU A 58 14.47 12.95 12.20
CA GLU A 58 14.03 11.55 12.20
C GLU A 58 13.39 11.08 10.87
N PRO A 59 12.42 11.79 10.26
CA PRO A 59 11.82 11.36 9.00
C PRO A 59 12.82 11.34 7.83
N HIS A 60 13.89 12.13 7.87
CA HIS A 60 14.91 12.15 6.83
C HIS A 60 15.89 10.96 6.91
N PHE A 61 16.03 10.35 8.09
CA PHE A 61 16.86 9.17 8.27
C PHE A 61 16.12 7.85 8.01
N GLN A 62 14.79 7.88 7.93
CA GLN A 62 13.97 6.75 7.51
C GLN A 62 13.93 6.63 5.98
N LYS A 63 15.11 6.56 5.34
CA LYS A 63 15.17 6.21 3.91
C LYS A 63 14.69 4.78 3.76
N ASP A 64 13.52 4.64 3.17
CA ASP A 64 12.99 3.36 2.73
C ASP A 64 13.94 2.76 1.69
N PHE A 65 14.72 1.76 2.12
CA PHE A 65 15.69 1.11 1.25
C PHE A 65 15.01 0.33 0.13
N LEU A 66 13.78 -0.18 0.34
CA LEU A 66 13.02 -0.83 -0.73
C LEU A 66 12.66 0.15 -1.84
N ALA A 67 12.32 1.40 -1.49
CA ALA A 67 12.02 2.45 -2.47
C ALA A 67 13.26 2.92 -3.25
N CYS A 68 14.47 2.68 -2.72
CA CYS A 68 15.74 2.99 -3.40
C CYS A 68 16.23 1.85 -4.30
N LEU A 69 15.59 0.68 -4.27
CA LEU A 69 16.01 -0.51 -5.00
C LEU A 69 15.18 -0.67 -6.30
N PRO A 70 15.75 -1.33 -7.33
CA PRO A 70 14.97 -1.89 -8.42
C PRO A 70 13.85 -2.80 -7.91
N MET A 71 12.70 -2.78 -8.59
CA MET A 71 11.48 -3.49 -8.17
C MET A 71 11.71 -4.99 -7.98
N GLU A 72 12.51 -5.61 -8.85
CA GLU A 72 12.82 -7.03 -8.81
C GLU A 72 13.53 -7.40 -7.51
N LEU A 73 14.51 -6.59 -7.08
CA LEU A 73 15.25 -6.83 -5.85
C LEU A 73 14.36 -6.62 -4.62
N ALA A 74 13.46 -5.63 -4.66
CA ALA A 74 12.51 -5.40 -3.58
C ALA A 74 11.56 -6.59 -3.39
N ILE A 75 11.02 -7.14 -4.50
CA ILE A 75 10.20 -8.36 -4.49
C ILE A 75 10.97 -9.55 -3.89
N GLN A 76 12.23 -9.73 -4.29
CA GLN A 76 13.08 -10.83 -3.79
C GLN A 76 13.27 -10.77 -2.27
N ILE A 77 13.50 -9.56 -1.73
CA ILE A 77 13.64 -9.33 -0.28
C ILE A 77 12.33 -9.64 0.43
N VAL A 78 11.21 -9.12 -0.06
CA VAL A 78 9.90 -9.33 0.59
C VAL A 78 9.50 -10.82 0.54
N ALA A 79 9.78 -11.52 -0.55
CA ALA A 79 9.50 -12.96 -0.67
C ALA A 79 10.36 -13.84 0.25
N ASN A 80 11.44 -13.32 0.85
CA ASN A 80 12.22 -14.04 1.87
C ASN A 80 11.63 -13.90 3.28
N LEU A 81 10.67 -13.01 3.49
CA LEU A 81 10.02 -12.82 4.80
C LEU A 81 9.02 -13.95 5.10
N PRO A 82 8.76 -14.27 6.38
CA PRO A 82 7.65 -15.13 6.75
C PRO A 82 6.30 -14.42 6.52
N MET A 83 5.23 -15.20 6.32
CA MET A 83 3.85 -14.71 6.05
C MET A 83 3.42 -13.58 7.01
N ASN A 84 3.64 -13.78 8.31
CA ASN A 84 3.28 -12.81 9.35
C ASN A 84 3.98 -11.46 9.16
N ASP A 85 5.23 -11.47 8.71
CA ASP A 85 6.01 -10.26 8.50
C ASP A 85 5.67 -9.59 7.17
N ILE A 86 5.27 -10.34 6.13
CA ILE A 86 4.74 -9.75 4.88
C ILE A 86 3.49 -8.92 5.16
N VAL A 87 2.57 -9.42 5.98
CA VAL A 87 1.34 -8.67 6.35
C VAL A 87 1.68 -7.43 7.16
N ARG A 88 2.69 -7.49 8.05
CA ARG A 88 3.16 -6.33 8.80
C ARG A 88 3.87 -5.32 7.90
N ALA A 89 4.71 -5.80 7.00
CA ALA A 89 5.44 -5.03 6.01
C ALA A 89 4.50 -4.20 5.12
N ALA A 90 3.36 -4.77 4.73
CA ALA A 90 2.32 -4.05 3.96
C ALA A 90 1.74 -2.81 4.68
N ARG A 91 1.96 -2.66 5.99
CA ARG A 91 1.47 -1.52 6.78
C ARG A 91 2.48 -0.37 6.89
N VAL A 92 3.70 -0.54 6.40
CA VAL A 92 4.78 0.46 6.54
C VAL A 92 4.53 1.68 5.65
N SER A 93 4.27 1.46 4.36
CA SER A 93 3.99 2.53 3.40
C SER A 93 3.14 2.02 2.24
N ARG A 94 2.59 2.94 1.43
CA ARG A 94 1.84 2.58 0.21
C ARG A 94 2.72 1.80 -0.80
N PHE A 95 4.01 2.10 -0.83
CA PHE A 95 4.96 1.42 -1.72
C PHE A 95 5.19 -0.03 -1.26
N TRP A 96 5.47 -0.23 0.03
CA TRP A 96 5.59 -1.57 0.62
C TRP A 96 4.34 -2.40 0.40
N ARG A 97 3.17 -1.80 0.62
CA ARG A 97 1.88 -2.44 0.36
C ARG A 97 1.76 -2.91 -1.09
N GLY A 98 2.15 -2.08 -2.05
CA GLY A 98 2.13 -2.45 -3.48
C GLY A 98 3.01 -3.66 -3.81
N ILE A 99 4.16 -3.81 -3.15
CA ILE A 99 5.02 -5.00 -3.32
C ILE A 99 4.40 -6.22 -2.64
N CYS A 100 3.88 -6.06 -1.43
CA CYS A 100 3.27 -7.14 -0.66
C CYS A 100 1.97 -7.67 -1.30
N GLU A 101 1.30 -6.87 -2.13
CA GLU A 101 0.09 -7.24 -2.86
C GLU A 101 0.39 -7.68 -4.33
N ASP A 102 1.66 -7.70 -4.77
CA ASP A 102 2.03 -8.07 -6.16
C ASP A 102 1.96 -9.60 -6.39
N ASP A 103 1.30 -10.01 -7.47
CA ASP A 103 1.16 -11.42 -7.87
C ASP A 103 2.50 -12.11 -8.10
N ARG A 104 3.51 -11.40 -8.61
CA ARG A 104 4.86 -11.95 -8.86
C ARG A 104 5.57 -12.26 -7.55
N MET A 105 5.35 -11.44 -6.53
CA MET A 105 5.89 -11.68 -5.19
C MET A 105 5.27 -12.94 -4.59
N TRP A 106 3.94 -13.09 -4.68
CA TRP A 106 3.25 -14.29 -4.19
C TRP A 106 3.61 -15.55 -4.97
N ARG A 107 3.74 -15.47 -6.30
CA ARG A 107 4.22 -16.59 -7.11
C ARG A 107 5.60 -17.05 -6.66
N LEU A 108 6.53 -16.12 -6.49
CA LEU A 108 7.89 -16.40 -6.02
C LEU A 108 7.90 -16.99 -4.59
N LYS A 109 7.04 -16.47 -3.71
CA LYS A 109 6.88 -16.99 -2.34
C LYS A 109 6.38 -18.44 -2.36
N CYS A 110 5.32 -18.71 -3.13
CA CYS A 110 4.78 -20.07 -3.28
C CYS A 110 5.81 -21.05 -3.85
N GLU A 111 6.56 -20.65 -4.87
CA GLU A 111 7.62 -21.46 -5.46
C GLU A 111 8.71 -21.83 -4.43
N ARG A 112 9.11 -20.88 -3.58
CA ARG A 112 10.11 -21.10 -2.51
C ARG A 112 9.61 -22.02 -1.40
N GLU A 113 8.33 -21.93 -1.06
CA GLU A 113 7.69 -22.80 -0.06
C GLU A 113 7.34 -24.19 -0.66
N GLY A 114 7.66 -24.43 -1.94
CA GLY A 114 7.37 -25.71 -2.61
C GLY A 114 5.88 -25.93 -2.88
N LEU A 115 5.08 -24.86 -2.93
CA LEU A 115 3.66 -24.94 -3.26
C LEU A 115 3.50 -25.13 -4.77
N GLU A 116 2.94 -26.27 -5.15
CA GLU A 116 2.71 -26.62 -6.54
C GLU A 116 1.66 -25.70 -7.17
N ALA A 117 1.93 -25.24 -8.40
CA ALA A 117 0.97 -24.46 -9.14
C ALA A 117 -0.28 -25.32 -9.42
N LEU A 118 -1.45 -24.80 -9.06
CA LEU A 118 -2.71 -25.48 -9.39
C LEU A 118 -2.78 -25.72 -10.91
N PRO A 119 -3.36 -26.85 -11.34
CA PRO A 119 -3.57 -27.10 -12.76
C PRO A 119 -4.36 -25.95 -13.37
N ILE A 120 -4.02 -25.60 -14.61
CA ILE A 120 -4.72 -24.55 -15.36
C ILE A 120 -6.21 -24.87 -15.28
N PRO A 121 -7.07 -23.94 -14.82
CA PRO A 121 -8.50 -24.19 -14.72
C PRO A 121 -8.99 -24.71 -16.07
N SER A 122 -9.66 -25.87 -16.07
CA SER A 122 -10.23 -26.39 -17.31
C SER A 122 -11.16 -25.33 -17.88
N GLU A 123 -11.20 -25.25 -19.21
CA GLU A 123 -12.14 -24.39 -19.92
C GLU A 123 -13.52 -24.60 -19.29
N ARG A 124 -14.19 -23.53 -18.83
CA ARG A 124 -15.46 -23.64 -18.08
C ARG A 124 -16.50 -24.29 -18.98
N VAL A 125 -16.58 -25.62 -18.96
CA VAL A 125 -17.61 -26.36 -19.68
C VAL A 125 -18.92 -26.07 -18.97
N SER A 126 -19.87 -25.46 -19.69
CA SER A 126 -21.22 -25.26 -19.18
C SER A 126 -21.80 -26.61 -18.74
N GLY A 127 -22.16 -26.73 -17.45
CA GLY A 127 -22.64 -27.98 -16.86
C GLY A 127 -21.58 -28.85 -16.15
N ALA A 128 -20.31 -28.44 -16.09
CA ALA A 128 -19.28 -29.19 -15.34
C ALA A 128 -19.61 -29.29 -13.84
N TRP A 129 -20.14 -28.21 -13.25
CA TRP A 129 -20.59 -28.20 -11.85
C TRP A 129 -21.75 -29.16 -11.61
N GLU A 130 -22.64 -29.34 -12.60
CA GLU A 130 -23.83 -30.20 -12.54
C GLU A 130 -23.41 -31.68 -12.50
N GLN A 131 -22.40 -32.05 -13.29
CA GLN A 131 -21.82 -33.39 -13.27
C GLN A 131 -21.09 -33.71 -11.96
N THR A 132 -20.34 -32.75 -11.41
CA THR A 132 -19.67 -32.92 -10.10
C THR A 132 -20.67 -33.01 -8.96
N ALA A 133 -21.76 -32.25 -8.99
CA ALA A 133 -22.79 -32.27 -7.96
C ALA A 133 -23.59 -33.59 -7.97
N MET A 134 -23.90 -34.15 -9.15
CA MET A 134 -24.69 -35.38 -9.26
C MET A 134 -23.89 -36.69 -9.09
N GLY A 135 -22.55 -36.64 -9.00
CA GLY A 135 -21.67 -37.82 -8.99
C GLY A 135 -21.75 -38.71 -7.73
N ASN A 136 -22.21 -38.17 -6.59
CA ASN A 136 -22.22 -38.90 -5.30
C ASN A 136 -23.65 -39.23 -4.80
N GLY A 137 -24.57 -39.51 -5.71
CA GLY A 137 -25.97 -39.83 -5.34
C GLY A 137 -26.75 -38.65 -4.76
N VAL A 138 -26.22 -37.43 -4.89
CA VAL A 138 -26.89 -36.19 -4.51
C VAL A 138 -27.84 -35.80 -5.64
N THR A 139 -29.14 -35.93 -5.40
CA THR A 139 -30.17 -35.36 -6.27
C THR A 139 -30.50 -33.96 -5.78
N ILE A 140 -30.25 -32.96 -6.62
CA ILE A 140 -30.69 -31.58 -6.34
C ILE A 140 -32.21 -31.56 -6.56
N VAL A 141 -32.96 -31.36 -5.48
CA VAL A 141 -34.42 -31.18 -5.53
C VAL A 141 -34.72 -29.95 -6.40
N ASP A 142 -35.66 -30.08 -7.32
CA ASP A 142 -36.03 -29.07 -8.34
C ASP A 142 -34.96 -28.75 -9.39
N HIS A 143 -34.06 -29.69 -9.69
CA HIS A 143 -33.13 -29.53 -10.81
C HIS A 143 -33.85 -29.64 -12.16
N TYR A 144 -34.14 -28.49 -12.78
CA TYR A 144 -34.62 -28.43 -14.16
C TYR A 144 -33.50 -28.90 -15.11
N LYS A 145 -33.74 -29.94 -15.90
CA LYS A 145 -32.79 -30.36 -16.94
C LYS A 145 -32.64 -29.25 -17.99
N GLY A 146 -31.55 -29.20 -18.74
CA GLY A 146 -31.25 -28.12 -19.70
C GLY A 146 -32.41 -27.71 -20.64
N VAL A 147 -33.22 -28.67 -21.10
CA VAL A 147 -34.40 -28.41 -21.96
C VAL A 147 -35.56 -27.75 -21.19
N GLU A 148 -35.76 -28.17 -19.94
CA GLU A 148 -36.74 -27.67 -19.00
C GLU A 148 -36.37 -26.28 -18.44
N LEU A 149 -35.07 -26.01 -18.26
CA LEU A 149 -34.55 -24.67 -17.93
C LEU A 149 -34.87 -23.65 -19.01
N GLU A 150 -34.77 -24.04 -20.28
CA GLU A 150 -35.03 -23.13 -21.40
C GLU A 150 -36.53 -22.83 -21.52
N GLN A 151 -37.38 -23.83 -21.28
CA GLN A 151 -38.83 -23.65 -21.14
C GLN A 151 -39.15 -22.77 -19.94
N HIS A 152 -38.59 -23.04 -18.76
CA HIS A 152 -38.77 -22.23 -17.55
C HIS A 152 -38.29 -20.78 -17.75
N ARG A 153 -37.17 -20.55 -18.44
CA ARG A 153 -36.69 -19.21 -18.84
C ARG A 153 -37.65 -18.50 -19.79
N LYS A 154 -38.21 -19.22 -20.78
CA LYS A 154 -39.24 -18.67 -21.68
C LYS A 154 -40.52 -18.33 -20.93
N THR A 155 -40.99 -19.21 -20.05
CA THR A 155 -42.18 -18.98 -19.20
C THR A 155 -41.97 -17.79 -18.27
N ARG A 156 -40.79 -17.65 -17.63
CA ARG A 156 -40.47 -16.48 -16.81
C ARG A 156 -40.39 -15.19 -17.63
N LYS A 157 -39.86 -15.22 -18.86
CA LYS A 157 -39.86 -14.06 -19.77
C LYS A 157 -41.28 -13.66 -20.21
N GLN A 158 -42.20 -14.62 -20.30
CA GLN A 158 -43.62 -14.35 -20.58
C GLN A 158 -44.37 -13.83 -19.35
N SER A 159 -44.14 -14.38 -18.16
CA SER A 159 -44.82 -13.95 -16.92
C SER A 159 -44.34 -12.62 -16.35
N TYR A 160 -43.04 -12.31 -16.43
CA TYR A 160 -42.46 -11.09 -15.81
C TYR A 160 -42.09 -10.00 -16.81
N GLY A 161 -42.38 -10.20 -18.11
CA GLY A 161 -42.02 -9.27 -19.18
C GLY A 161 -40.50 -9.14 -19.40
N ARG A 162 -40.11 -8.49 -20.50
CA ARG A 162 -38.70 -8.15 -20.76
C ARG A 162 -38.25 -7.10 -19.75
N CYS A 163 -37.49 -7.50 -18.73
CA CYS A 163 -36.61 -6.56 -18.03
C CYS A 163 -35.55 -6.08 -19.03
N ASN A 164 -35.82 -4.95 -19.67
CA ASN A 164 -34.83 -4.18 -20.41
C ASN A 164 -33.72 -3.79 -19.42
N LYS A 165 -32.60 -4.53 -19.45
CA LYS A 165 -31.36 -4.04 -18.86
C LYS A 165 -30.80 -2.99 -19.81
N GLN A 166 -31.27 -1.75 -19.69
CA GLN A 166 -30.50 -0.62 -20.18
C GLN A 166 -29.15 -0.65 -19.47
N LYS A 167 -28.09 -0.90 -20.24
CA LYS A 167 -26.72 -0.70 -19.77
C LYS A 167 -26.50 0.81 -19.69
N PHE A 168 -26.75 1.40 -18.53
CA PHE A 168 -26.20 2.70 -18.18
C PHE A 168 -24.86 2.47 -17.50
N TRP A 169 -23.79 2.68 -18.26
CA TRP A 169 -22.51 3.12 -17.73
C TRP A 169 -22.19 4.41 -18.50
N VAL A 170 -22.38 5.54 -17.82
CA VAL A 170 -21.67 6.80 -18.08
C VAL A 170 -20.75 7.00 -16.90
#